data_AF-A0A6M0BBM2-F1
#
_entry.id   AF-A0A6M0BBM2-F1
#
_cell.length_a   1.000
_cell.length_b   1.000
_cell.length_c   1.000
_cell.angle_alpha   90.00
_cell.angle_beta   90.00
_cell.angle_gamma   90.00
#
_symmetry.space_group_name_H-M   'P 1'
#
loop_
_entity.id
_entity.type
_entity.pdbx_description
1 polymer ?
#
loop_
_entity_poly.entity_id
_entity_poly.type
_entity_poly.pdbx_seq_one_letter_code
_entity_poly.pdbx_strand_id
1 'polypeptide(L)'
;TLTLGNSQVNHTLQPPNPPTPQPPNLQPWPKGHTTRTTPQPSTFNLEPSTPHTPWHSTPYQALPEVYVQNASLEIAWSRVVLEEYTIAGKVIMPFITHDHEGLDINDLKDWWYLEYLIEQGEAHLPLVSQKPI
;
A
#
# COMPACT_ATOMS: atom_id res chain seq x y z
N THR A 1 39.77 39.27 -44.71
CA THR A 1 38.61 39.81 -43.99
C THR A 1 38.55 39.12 -42.63
N LEU A 2 38.60 39.92 -41.56
CA LEU A 2 38.39 39.61 -40.12
C LEU A 2 39.51 38.88 -39.33
N THR A 3 40.40 39.74 -38.81
CA THR A 3 40.99 39.84 -37.46
C THR A 3 40.97 38.65 -36.47
N LEU A 4 42.18 38.23 -36.05
CA LEU A 4 42.43 37.55 -34.77
C LEU A 4 42.37 38.56 -33.61
N GLY A 5 41.53 38.29 -32.61
CA GLY A 5 41.60 38.90 -31.29
C GLY A 5 42.15 37.88 -30.29
N ASN A 6 43.40 38.05 -29.88
CA ASN A 6 43.98 37.31 -28.77
C ASN A 6 43.44 37.86 -27.46
N SER A 7 42.86 37.02 -26.61
CA SER A 7 42.81 37.30 -25.18
C SER A 7 43.16 36.03 -24.42
N GLN A 8 44.28 36.11 -23.70
CA GLN A 8 44.76 35.12 -22.75
C GLN A 8 43.64 34.83 -21.73
N VAL A 9 43.28 33.55 -21.57
CA VAL A 9 42.42 33.11 -20.48
C VAL A 9 43.31 32.38 -19.49
N ASN A 10 43.50 33.00 -18.33
CA ASN A 10 44.20 32.42 -17.20
C ASN A 10 43.54 31.08 -16.81
N HIS A 11 44.32 30.01 -16.75
CA HIS A 11 43.88 28.75 -16.18
C HIS A 11 43.82 28.87 -14.66
N THR A 12 42.62 29.07 -14.14
CA THR A 12 42.31 28.75 -12.73
C THR A 12 41.11 27.81 -12.75
N LEU A 13 41.38 26.52 -12.90
CA LEU A 13 40.36 25.48 -12.79
C LEU A 13 39.99 25.35 -11.31
N GLN A 14 38.93 26.02 -10.91
CA GLN A 14 38.28 25.74 -9.64
C GLN A 14 37.42 24.48 -9.84
N PRO A 15 37.48 23.46 -8.97
CA PRO A 15 36.64 22.28 -9.10
C PRO A 15 35.16 22.70 -9.04
N PRO A 16 34.27 22.02 -9.77
CA PRO A 16 32.84 22.33 -9.71
C PRO A 16 32.35 22.16 -8.27
N ASN A 17 31.53 23.11 -7.82
CA ASN A 17 30.86 22.99 -6.53
C ASN A 17 30.02 21.70 -6.52
N PRO A 18 29.99 20.95 -5.40
CA PRO A 18 29.12 19.78 -5.29
C PRO A 18 27.66 20.20 -5.48
N PRO A 19 26.83 19.35 -6.09
CA PRO A 19 25.40 19.63 -6.20
C PRO A 19 24.83 19.78 -4.79
N THR A 20 24.09 20.86 -4.58
CA THR A 20 23.31 21.05 -3.35
C THR A 20 22.37 19.85 -3.22
N PRO A 21 22.33 19.13 -2.09
CA PRO A 21 21.39 18.02 -1.93
C PRO A 21 19.97 18.59 -2.01
N GLN A 22 19.26 18.33 -3.10
CA GLN A 22 17.82 18.51 -3.12
C GLN A 22 17.25 17.53 -2.08
N PRO A 23 16.38 17.97 -1.15
CA PRO A 23 15.67 17.03 -0.31
C PRO A 23 14.96 16.03 -1.22
N PRO A 24 14.91 14.73 -0.87
CA PRO A 24 14.17 13.78 -1.66
C PRO A 24 12.77 14.35 -1.86
N ASN A 25 12.29 14.34 -3.11
CA ASN A 25 10.91 14.66 -3.43
C ASN A 25 10.05 13.54 -2.82
N LEU A 26 9.85 13.63 -1.50
CA LEU A 26 8.88 12.86 -0.76
C LEU A 26 7.55 13.37 -1.27
N GLN A 27 7.04 12.76 -2.33
CA GLN A 27 5.60 12.77 -2.55
C GLN A 27 5.02 12.27 -1.24
N PRO A 28 4.27 13.10 -0.48
CA PRO A 28 3.63 12.60 0.71
C PRO A 28 2.68 11.49 0.25
N TRP A 29 2.79 10.31 0.88
CA TRP A 29 1.76 9.29 0.79
C TRP A 29 0.41 9.98 1.01
N PRO A 30 -0.63 9.70 0.19
CA PRO A 30 -1.92 10.36 0.36
C PRO A 30 -2.45 10.01 1.76
N LYS A 31 -2.42 11.01 2.65
CA LYS A 31 -2.97 10.91 4.00
C LYS A 31 -4.49 10.90 3.91
N GLY A 32 -5.06 9.69 3.90
CA GLY A 32 -6.46 9.36 4.16
C GLY A 32 -7.47 9.80 3.10
N HIS A 33 -8.46 8.93 2.81
CA HIS A 33 -9.89 9.23 2.55
C HIS A 33 -10.65 7.92 2.26
N THR A 34 -10.79 7.01 3.23
CA THR A 34 -11.78 5.92 3.10
C THR A 34 -13.14 6.44 3.55
N THR A 35 -13.90 6.98 2.61
CA THR A 35 -15.37 6.97 2.71
C THR A 35 -15.95 6.93 1.30
N ARG A 36 -16.36 5.76 0.83
CA ARG A 36 -17.41 5.69 -0.19
C ARG A 36 -18.27 4.45 0.01
N THR A 37 -19.47 4.68 0.53
CA THR A 37 -20.56 3.72 0.56
C THR A 37 -21.19 3.64 -0.83
N THR A 38 -21.28 2.48 -1.48
CA THR A 38 -22.36 2.15 -2.47
C THR A 38 -22.35 0.65 -2.89
N PRO A 39 -23.43 0.13 -3.53
CA PRO A 39 -24.14 -1.08 -3.13
C PRO A 39 -23.70 -2.36 -3.88
N GLN A 40 -24.27 -3.49 -3.44
CA GLN A 40 -24.12 -4.89 -3.89
C GLN A 40 -23.57 -5.17 -5.31
N PRO A 41 -22.78 -6.26 -5.46
CA PRO A 41 -22.08 -6.54 -6.71
C PRO A 41 -23.02 -7.15 -7.75
N SER A 42 -23.32 -6.40 -8.80
CA SER A 42 -23.72 -6.97 -10.09
C SER A 42 -22.47 -7.55 -10.77
N THR A 43 -22.56 -8.82 -11.20
CA THR A 43 -21.60 -9.59 -11.99
C THR A 43 -20.58 -8.73 -12.76
N PHE A 44 -19.34 -8.71 -12.26
CA PHE A 44 -18.25 -7.94 -12.87
C PHE A 44 -17.67 -8.69 -14.07
N ASN A 45 -17.95 -8.22 -15.28
CA ASN A 45 -17.05 -8.48 -16.42
C ASN A 45 -15.80 -7.61 -16.19
N LEU A 46 -14.74 -8.22 -15.64
CA LEU A 46 -13.48 -7.56 -15.31
C LEU A 46 -12.62 -7.39 -16.57
N GLU A 47 -12.98 -6.45 -17.43
CA GLU A 47 -12.16 -6.05 -18.58
C GLU A 47 -11.49 -4.69 -18.32
N PRO A 48 -10.29 -4.43 -18.87
CA PRO A 48 -9.66 -3.13 -18.81
C PRO A 48 -10.59 -2.05 -19.35
N SER A 49 -10.62 -0.89 -18.69
CA SER A 49 -11.44 0.26 -19.11
C SER A 49 -11.10 0.77 -20.53
N THR A 50 -9.90 0.44 -21.02
CA THR A 50 -9.49 0.62 -22.41
C THR A 50 -9.19 -0.74 -23.06
N PRO A 51 -9.86 -1.11 -24.17
CA PRO A 51 -9.73 -2.43 -24.82
C PRO A 51 -8.32 -2.85 -25.27
N HIS A 52 -7.33 -1.96 -25.17
CA HIS A 52 -5.98 -2.14 -25.72
C HIS A 52 -4.85 -1.93 -24.70
N THR A 53 -5.15 -1.53 -23.47
CA THR A 53 -4.12 -1.35 -22.44
C THR A 53 -4.17 -2.55 -21.48
N PRO A 54 -3.09 -3.32 -21.33
CA PRO A 54 -3.07 -4.40 -20.37
C PRO A 54 -3.13 -3.85 -18.93
N TRP A 55 -3.62 -4.66 -18.00
CA TRP A 55 -3.75 -4.28 -16.58
C TRP A 55 -2.44 -3.77 -15.96
N HIS A 56 -1.30 -4.37 -16.30
CA HIS A 56 0.02 -3.95 -15.81
C HIS A 56 0.50 -2.59 -16.36
N SER A 57 -0.21 -2.00 -17.32
CA SER A 57 0.02 -0.66 -17.86
C SER A 57 -1.13 0.31 -17.60
N THR A 58 -2.13 -0.11 -16.80
CA THR A 58 -3.27 0.71 -16.43
C THR A 58 -2.96 1.46 -15.13
N PRO A 59 -3.30 2.76 -15.01
CA PRO A 59 -3.12 3.49 -13.76
C PRO A 59 -3.99 2.90 -12.64
N TYR A 60 -3.49 2.89 -11.40
CA TYR A 60 -4.17 2.24 -10.26
C TYR A 60 -5.62 2.71 -10.06
N GLN A 61 -5.93 3.98 -10.31
CA GLN A 61 -7.28 4.54 -10.14
C GLN A 61 -8.31 3.99 -11.15
N ALA A 62 -7.84 3.39 -12.25
CA ALA A 62 -8.67 2.77 -13.28
C ALA A 62 -8.75 1.25 -13.15
N LEU A 63 -8.07 0.66 -12.15
CA LEU A 63 -8.20 -0.76 -11.83
C LEU A 63 -9.51 -1.01 -11.05
N PRO A 64 -10.13 -2.19 -11.20
CA PRO A 64 -11.27 -2.56 -10.38
C PRO A 64 -10.88 -2.63 -8.91
N GLU A 65 -11.87 -2.44 -8.04
CA GLU A 65 -11.70 -2.68 -6.62
C GLU A 65 -11.47 -4.18 -6.38
N VAL A 66 -10.43 -4.50 -5.61
CA VAL A 66 -10.08 -5.86 -5.22
C VAL A 66 -9.89 -5.92 -3.72
N TYR A 67 -10.38 -6.99 -3.10
CA TYR A 67 -10.18 -7.26 -1.69
C TYR A 67 -9.24 -8.44 -1.52
N VAL A 68 -8.34 -8.35 -0.56
CA VAL A 68 -7.36 -9.39 -0.23
C VAL A 68 -7.64 -9.89 1.17
N GLN A 69 -7.69 -11.21 1.34
CA GLN A 69 -7.82 -11.82 2.67
C GLN A 69 -6.53 -11.57 3.47
N ASN A 70 -6.66 -10.96 4.66
CA ASN A 70 -5.56 -10.69 5.59
C ASN A 70 -5.36 -11.78 6.65
N ALA A 71 -6.17 -12.85 6.60
CA ALA A 71 -6.17 -13.99 7.52
C ALA A 71 -6.42 -13.65 9.01
N SER A 72 -6.85 -12.43 9.34
CA SER A 72 -7.00 -11.98 10.74
C SER A 72 -8.26 -12.51 11.42
N LEU A 73 -9.36 -12.71 10.67
CA LEU A 73 -10.63 -13.20 11.20
C LEU A 73 -11.32 -14.13 10.19
N GLU A 74 -11.75 -15.30 10.67
CA GLU A 74 -12.58 -16.23 9.92
C GLU A 74 -13.69 -16.78 10.81
N ILE A 75 -14.93 -16.71 10.34
CA ILE A 75 -16.11 -17.23 11.03
C ILE A 75 -16.85 -18.13 10.07
N ALA A 76 -16.93 -19.41 10.41
CA ALA A 76 -17.65 -20.41 9.63
C ALA A 76 -18.52 -21.27 10.56
N TRP A 77 -19.62 -21.80 10.01
CA TRP A 77 -20.38 -22.83 10.70
C TRP A 77 -19.52 -24.09 10.84
N SER A 78 -19.58 -24.78 11.99
CA SER A 78 -18.78 -26.00 12.21
C SER A 78 -18.99 -27.06 11.12
N ARG A 79 -20.21 -27.16 10.56
CA ARG A 79 -20.50 -28.05 9.44
C ARG A 79 -19.66 -27.78 8.18
N VAL A 80 -19.23 -26.55 7.94
CA VAL A 80 -18.39 -26.20 6.77
C VAL A 80 -17.06 -26.94 6.86
N VAL A 81 -16.43 -26.91 8.03
CA VAL A 81 -15.17 -27.63 8.26
C VAL A 81 -15.40 -29.15 8.33
N LEU A 82 -16.46 -29.58 9.02
CA LEU A 82 -16.68 -31.00 9.32
C LEU A 82 -17.26 -31.82 8.14
N GLU A 83 -18.06 -31.21 7.29
CA GLU A 83 -18.78 -31.89 6.19
C GLU A 83 -18.26 -31.47 4.81
N GLU A 84 -17.88 -30.20 4.64
CA GLU A 84 -17.41 -29.66 3.35
C GLU A 84 -15.88 -29.64 3.22
N TYR A 85 -15.14 -29.88 4.31
CA TYR A 85 -13.67 -29.95 4.35
C TYR A 85 -12.96 -28.71 3.78
N THR A 86 -13.52 -27.53 4.03
CA THR A 86 -12.97 -26.23 3.65
C THR A 86 -13.15 -25.25 4.81
N ILE A 87 -12.34 -24.18 4.84
CA ILE A 87 -12.46 -23.10 5.82
C ILE A 87 -13.49 -22.05 5.38
N ALA A 88 -13.54 -21.75 4.06
CA ALA A 88 -14.35 -20.66 3.52
C ALA A 88 -15.77 -21.07 3.08
N GLY A 89 -16.00 -22.35 2.78
CA GLY A 89 -17.27 -22.82 2.23
C GLY A 89 -17.55 -22.31 0.80
N LYS A 90 -18.82 -22.33 0.40
CA LYS A 90 -19.27 -21.96 -0.97
C LYS A 90 -19.77 -20.52 -1.10
N VAL A 91 -20.16 -19.90 0.00
CA VAL A 91 -20.69 -18.54 0.04
C VAL A 91 -19.83 -17.75 1.03
N ILE A 92 -19.14 -16.74 0.52
CA ILE A 92 -18.18 -15.94 1.27
C ILE A 92 -18.78 -14.54 1.43
N MET A 93 -18.79 -14.04 2.67
CA MET A 93 -19.13 -12.66 2.99
C MET A 93 -17.90 -12.01 3.64
N PRO A 94 -17.36 -10.90 3.08
CA PRO A 94 -16.18 -10.28 3.64
C PRO A 94 -16.51 -9.54 4.94
N PHE A 95 -15.58 -9.61 5.90
CA PHE A 95 -15.48 -8.66 7.00
C PHE A 95 -14.40 -7.65 6.64
N ILE A 96 -14.79 -6.40 6.39
CA ILE A 96 -13.86 -5.35 5.94
C ILE A 96 -13.15 -4.74 7.14
N THR A 97 -11.84 -4.94 7.19
CA THR A 97 -10.95 -4.34 8.19
C THR A 97 -10.48 -2.96 7.74
N HIS A 98 -10.13 -2.12 8.70
CA HIS A 98 -9.65 -0.76 8.47
C HIS A 98 -8.25 -0.58 9.06
N ASP A 99 -7.54 0.42 8.54
CA ASP A 99 -6.23 0.83 9.03
C ASP A 99 -5.23 -0.34 9.19
N HIS A 100 -4.88 -0.70 10.42
CA HIS A 100 -3.86 -1.70 10.74
C HIS A 100 -4.45 -2.95 11.41
N GLU A 101 -5.78 -3.11 11.39
CA GLU A 101 -6.49 -4.28 11.94
C GLU A 101 -6.09 -5.60 11.26
N GLY A 102 -5.60 -5.53 10.02
CA GLY A 102 -5.15 -6.66 9.21
C GLY A 102 -3.64 -6.91 9.20
N LEU A 103 -2.87 -6.25 10.07
CA LEU A 103 -1.42 -6.42 10.10
C LEU A 103 -1.06 -7.83 10.57
N ASP A 104 -0.40 -8.59 9.70
CA ASP A 104 0.05 -9.96 9.96
C ASP A 104 1.54 -9.99 10.32
N ILE A 105 1.92 -10.81 11.31
CA ILE A 105 3.28 -10.87 11.83
C ILE A 105 3.88 -12.22 11.47
N ASN A 106 4.80 -12.23 10.51
CA ASN A 106 5.48 -13.43 10.03
C ASN A 106 6.95 -13.46 10.42
N ASP A 107 7.61 -12.31 10.45
CA ASP A 107 9.03 -12.20 10.77
C ASP A 107 9.36 -11.00 11.68
N LEU A 108 10.66 -10.86 11.99
CA LEU A 108 11.15 -9.84 12.92
C LEU A 108 10.95 -8.39 12.42
N LYS A 109 10.90 -8.19 11.11
CA LYS A 109 10.66 -6.85 10.52
C LYS A 109 9.21 -6.43 10.73
N ASP A 110 8.27 -7.37 10.64
CA ASP A 110 6.86 -7.12 10.92
C ASP A 110 6.67 -6.69 12.39
N TRP A 111 7.38 -7.36 13.30
CA TRP A 111 7.39 -7.00 14.72
C TRP A 111 7.91 -5.57 14.96
N TRP A 112 9.08 -5.25 14.40
CA TRP A 112 9.66 -3.91 14.49
C TRP A 112 8.71 -2.84 13.92
N TYR A 113 8.04 -3.14 12.81
CA TYR A 113 7.09 -2.22 12.19
C TYR A 113 5.85 -2.00 13.06
N LEU A 114 5.31 -3.06 13.68
CA LEU A 114 4.21 -2.94 14.63
C LEU A 114 4.59 -2.05 15.82
N GLU A 115 5.78 -2.24 16.41
CA GLU A 115 6.27 -1.39 17.51
C GLU A 115 6.36 0.08 17.07
N TYR A 116 6.94 0.34 15.89
CA TYR A 116 6.99 1.67 15.32
C TYR A 116 5.61 2.31 15.17
N LEU A 117 4.62 1.59 14.65
CA LEU A 117 3.25 2.09 14.49
C LEU A 117 2.59 2.46 15.83
N ILE A 118 2.82 1.66 16.86
CA ILE A 118 2.32 1.93 18.22
C ILE A 118 3.00 3.19 18.80
N GLU A 119 4.32 3.32 18.66
CA GLU A 119 5.07 4.47 19.16
C GLU A 119 4.67 5.79 18.49
N GLN A 120 4.34 5.76 17.19
CA GLN A 120 3.83 6.93 16.47
C GLN A 120 2.36 7.25 16.79
N GLY A 121 1.64 6.34 17.47
CA GLY A 121 0.21 6.48 17.72
C GLY A 121 -0.66 6.23 16.49
N GLU A 122 -0.12 5.57 15.46
CA GLU A 122 -0.84 5.20 14.22
C GLU A 122 -1.57 3.86 14.37
N ALA A 123 -1.14 3.01 15.32
CA ALA A 123 -1.84 1.80 15.73
C ALA A 123 -2.15 1.81 17.23
N HIS A 124 -3.26 1.16 17.60
CA HIS A 124 -3.61 0.94 18.99
C HIS A 124 -3.97 -0.53 19.22
N LEU A 125 -3.43 -1.09 20.31
CA LEU A 125 -3.88 -2.40 20.78
C LEU A 125 -5.27 -2.26 21.43
N PRO A 126 -6.18 -3.22 21.21
CA PRO A 126 -7.49 -3.18 21.83
C PRO A 126 -7.37 -3.26 23.36
N LEU A 127 -8.22 -2.51 24.06
CA LEU A 127 -8.31 -2.58 25.52
C LEU A 127 -9.00 -3.89 25.92
N VAL A 128 -8.20 -4.87 26.35
CA VAL A 128 -8.72 -6.14 26.87
C VAL A 128 -8.79 -6.06 28.39
N SER A 129 -10.01 -6.03 28.93
CA SER A 129 -10.24 -5.92 30.38
C SER A 129 -9.94 -7.21 31.15
N GLN A 130 -9.84 -8.35 30.45
CA GLN A 130 -9.55 -9.64 31.05
C GLN A 130 -8.04 -9.89 31.07
N LYS A 131 -7.54 -10.36 32.22
CA LYS A 131 -6.16 -10.84 32.32
C LYS A 131 -6.04 -12.18 31.57
N PRO A 132 -4.86 -12.50 31.01
CA PRO A 132 -4.60 -13.85 30.50
C PRO A 132 -4.91 -14.90 31.57
N ILE A 133 -5.56 -15.99 31.17
CA ILE A 133 -5.89 -17.15 32.02
C ILE A 133 -4.62 -17.94 32.34
#